data_AF-A0A537EYZ3-F1
#
_entry.id   AF-A0A537EYZ3-F1
#
_cell.length_a   1.000
_cell.length_b   1.000
_cell.length_c   1.000
_cell.angle_alpha   90.00
_cell.angle_beta   90.00
_cell.angle_gamma   90.00
#
_symmetry.space_group_name_H-M   'P 1'
#
loop_
_entity.id
_entity.type
_entity.pdbx_description
1 polymer ?
#
loop_
_entity_poly.entity_id
_entity_poly.type
_entity_poly.pdbx_seq_one_letter_code
_entity_poly.pdbx_strand_id
1 'polypeptide(L)'
;MKSLALRGQESRRFAIQSLSLLFDRVYDTGYKKRSSLLHLYHEALNEIFSSLPLSNYDLYTRLDWKNRSRLVHPGLDSQVLVVDALEFPVDGGESAARFVVGAYDQGWKNILLYNLRGHRFIGSGLGPGTNGLRIDCYGDVGDYVASGIDGCELTVHGAAQDQVAQILKYGKLVVHGDVGQAFMYAAKGGEVYVLGNAAGRPLINAVGRPRVVINGTCLDYLAESFMAGDPYSGGGFVVVNGLKPYFDGTFTEQEHPYPGGNLFSLASGGAIFIRDPHRKVTGDQLNGGRLADVTLKDWELILPYLEENEKLFGVSVREDLLIVDDKLLDPSQVYRKIEPISLQELT
;
A
#
# COMPACT_ATOMS: atom_id res chain seq x y z
N MET A 1 8.37 7.88 -24.81
CA MET A 1 7.15 7.87 -23.96
C MET A 1 6.31 9.13 -24.13
N LYS A 2 6.84 10.32 -23.87
CA LYS A 2 6.12 11.60 -24.09
C LYS A 2 5.49 11.72 -25.49
N SER A 3 6.31 11.55 -26.53
CA SER A 3 5.85 11.59 -27.94
C SER A 3 4.88 10.47 -28.31
N LEU A 4 4.86 9.36 -27.56
CA LEU A 4 3.95 8.24 -27.76
C LEU A 4 2.57 8.56 -27.17
N ALA A 5 2.52 9.22 -26.00
CA ALA A 5 1.28 9.60 -25.33
C ALA A 5 0.38 10.57 -26.14
N LEU A 6 0.98 11.26 -27.12
CA LEU A 6 0.28 12.18 -28.02
C LEU A 6 -0.31 11.49 -29.27
N ARG A 7 0.01 10.22 -29.53
CA ARG A 7 -0.36 9.51 -30.77
C ARG A 7 -1.75 8.85 -30.76
N GLY A 8 -2.46 8.89 -29.63
CA GLY A 8 -3.81 8.33 -29.49
C GLY A 8 -4.06 7.72 -28.12
N GLN A 9 -5.30 7.30 -27.86
CA GLN A 9 -5.75 6.79 -26.55
C GLN A 9 -4.95 5.57 -26.06
N GLU A 10 -4.78 4.56 -26.93
CA GLU A 10 -4.05 3.33 -26.56
C GLU A 10 -2.58 3.60 -26.26
N SER A 11 -1.93 4.41 -27.12
CA SER A 11 -0.53 4.81 -26.94
C SER A 11 -0.32 5.62 -25.65
N ARG A 12 -1.30 6.45 -25.27
CA ARG A 12 -1.31 7.20 -24.01
C ARG A 12 -1.48 6.30 -22.81
N ARG A 13 -2.45 5.38 -22.85
CA ARG A 13 -2.66 4.41 -21.77
C ARG A 13 -1.41 3.58 -21.53
N PHE A 14 -0.81 3.06 -22.59
CA PHE A 14 0.45 2.33 -22.53
C PHE A 14 1.58 3.20 -21.96
N ALA A 15 1.67 4.47 -22.37
CA ALA A 15 2.70 5.38 -21.89
C ALA A 15 2.58 5.67 -20.39
N ILE A 16 1.36 5.92 -19.89
CA ILE A 16 1.09 6.12 -18.46
C ILE A 16 1.45 4.84 -17.70
N GLN A 17 0.89 3.69 -18.09
CA GLN A 17 1.14 2.42 -17.40
C GLN A 17 2.62 2.05 -17.32
N SER A 18 3.36 2.24 -18.41
CA SER A 18 4.79 1.95 -18.44
C SER A 18 5.61 2.91 -17.57
N LEU A 19 5.26 4.20 -17.57
CA LEU A 19 5.94 5.19 -16.73
C LEU A 19 5.61 5.00 -15.25
N SER A 20 4.38 4.66 -14.91
CA SER A 20 3.99 4.29 -13.54
C SER A 20 4.79 3.08 -13.08
N LEU A 21 4.88 2.03 -13.90
CA LEU A 21 5.68 0.85 -13.58
C LEU A 21 7.17 1.16 -13.37
N LEU A 22 7.74 2.10 -14.14
CA LEU A 22 9.11 2.57 -13.97
C LEU A 22 9.30 3.42 -12.70
N PHE A 23 8.25 4.15 -12.29
CA PHE A 23 8.23 4.98 -11.10
C PHE A 23 8.04 4.16 -9.82
N ASP A 24 7.20 3.14 -9.89
CA ASP A 24 6.71 2.35 -8.76
C ASP A 24 7.62 1.21 -8.33
N ARG A 25 8.39 0.66 -9.26
CA ARG A 25 9.29 -0.47 -9.01
C ARG A 25 10.74 -0.04 -8.86
N VAL A 26 11.55 -0.99 -8.40
CA VAL A 26 12.99 -0.85 -8.22
C VAL A 26 13.66 -1.55 -9.40
N TYR A 27 14.61 -0.87 -10.05
CA TYR A 27 15.34 -1.39 -11.21
C TYR A 27 16.83 -1.09 -11.05
N ASP A 28 17.66 -1.87 -11.73
CA ASP A 28 19.06 -1.53 -11.91
C ASP A 28 19.17 -0.17 -12.63
N THR A 29 19.77 0.79 -11.93
CA THR A 29 19.95 2.15 -12.43
C THR A 29 21.34 2.35 -13.06
N GLY A 30 22.20 1.32 -13.03
CA GLY A 30 23.60 1.38 -13.41
C GLY A 30 24.32 2.51 -12.65
N TYR A 31 24.92 3.44 -13.41
CA TYR A 31 25.63 4.58 -12.83
C TYR A 31 24.75 5.80 -12.51
N LYS A 32 23.43 5.72 -12.71
CA LYS A 32 22.51 6.84 -12.46
C LYS A 32 21.97 6.78 -11.05
N LYS A 33 21.83 7.94 -10.39
CA LYS A 33 21.12 8.00 -9.11
C LYS A 33 19.65 7.68 -9.32
N ARG A 34 19.11 6.72 -8.57
CA ARG A 34 17.67 6.36 -8.58
C ARG A 34 16.77 7.58 -8.43
N SER A 35 17.08 8.47 -7.49
CA SER A 35 16.30 9.69 -7.26
C SER A 35 16.21 10.59 -8.50
N SER A 36 17.26 10.67 -9.31
CA SER A 36 17.23 11.42 -10.57
C SER A 36 16.32 10.77 -11.62
N LEU A 37 16.31 9.44 -11.71
CA LEU A 37 15.41 8.73 -12.62
C LEU A 37 13.95 8.86 -12.18
N LEU A 38 13.66 8.67 -10.90
CA LEU A 38 12.32 8.88 -10.34
C LEU A 38 11.80 10.30 -10.60
N HIS A 39 12.66 11.30 -10.45
CA HIS A 39 12.31 12.68 -10.80
C HIS A 39 11.92 12.83 -12.27
N LEU A 40 12.70 12.27 -13.20
CA LEU A 40 12.39 12.30 -14.63
C LEU A 40 11.09 11.56 -14.98
N TYR A 41 10.82 10.43 -14.34
CA TYR A 41 9.58 9.67 -14.55
C TYR A 41 8.37 10.44 -14.02
N HIS A 42 8.49 11.03 -12.83
CA HIS A 42 7.45 11.86 -12.23
C HIS A 42 7.17 13.11 -13.07
N GLU A 43 8.19 13.81 -13.56
CA GLU A 43 8.02 14.93 -14.49
C GLU A 43 7.32 14.50 -15.78
N ALA A 44 7.72 13.37 -16.36
CA ALA A 44 7.10 12.85 -17.57
C ALA A 44 5.62 12.47 -17.37
N LEU A 45 5.27 11.88 -16.22
CA LEU A 45 3.89 11.60 -15.84
C LEU A 45 3.08 12.89 -15.69
N ASN A 46 3.58 13.88 -14.95
CA ASN A 46 2.90 15.16 -14.74
C ASN A 46 2.70 15.94 -16.04
N GLU A 47 3.66 15.92 -16.95
CA GLU A 47 3.51 16.50 -18.29
C GLU A 47 2.41 15.79 -19.09
N ILE A 48 2.36 14.45 -19.06
CA ILE A 48 1.30 13.70 -19.73
C ILE A 48 -0.06 14.06 -19.13
N PHE A 49 -0.20 14.03 -17.80
CA PHE A 49 -1.46 14.33 -17.13
C PHE A 49 -1.92 15.76 -17.39
N SER A 50 -1.04 16.75 -17.26
CA SER A 50 -1.38 18.16 -17.52
C SER A 50 -1.73 18.46 -18.99
N SER A 51 -1.22 17.67 -19.93
CA SER A 51 -1.56 17.78 -21.37
C SER A 51 -2.95 17.25 -21.73
N LEU A 52 -3.63 16.55 -20.81
CA LEU A 52 -4.96 15.99 -21.07
C LEU A 52 -6.01 17.09 -21.22
N PRO A 53 -6.98 16.89 -22.12
CA PRO A 53 -8.01 17.88 -22.38
C PRO A 53 -8.94 18.05 -21.17
N LEU A 54 -9.36 19.30 -20.95
CA LEU A 54 -10.43 19.66 -20.00
C LEU A 54 -11.82 19.40 -20.63
N SER A 55 -12.01 18.23 -21.24
CA SER A 55 -13.24 17.84 -21.94
C SER A 55 -13.62 16.40 -21.62
N ASN A 56 -14.92 16.08 -21.71
CA ASN A 56 -15.47 14.77 -21.35
C ASN A 56 -15.70 13.82 -22.54
N TYR A 57 -15.02 14.05 -23.66
CA TYR A 57 -15.25 13.32 -24.91
C TYR A 57 -14.19 12.26 -25.23
N ASP A 58 -13.15 12.18 -24.41
CA ASP A 58 -12.02 11.27 -24.58
C ASP A 58 -12.02 10.22 -23.45
N LEU A 59 -11.23 9.15 -23.59
CA LEU A 59 -11.04 8.14 -22.54
C LEU A 59 -10.54 8.74 -21.22
N TYR A 60 -9.87 9.90 -21.29
CA TYR A 60 -9.40 10.65 -20.15
C TYR A 60 -10.06 12.01 -20.10
N THR A 61 -10.64 12.34 -18.95
CA THR A 61 -11.23 13.66 -18.68
C THR A 61 -10.42 14.33 -17.59
N ARG A 62 -9.75 15.45 -17.89
CA ARG A 62 -9.02 16.19 -16.87
C ARG A 62 -9.90 17.25 -16.22
N LEU A 63 -9.84 17.36 -14.90
CA LEU A 63 -10.39 18.50 -14.15
C LEU A 63 -9.34 19.02 -13.17
N ASP A 64 -9.35 20.33 -12.98
CA ASP A 64 -8.52 21.05 -12.00
C ASP A 64 -9.44 21.86 -11.07
N TRP A 65 -8.87 22.58 -10.11
CA TRP A 65 -9.63 23.40 -9.17
C TRP A 65 -10.57 24.39 -9.85
N LYS A 66 -10.12 25.07 -10.92
CA LYS A 66 -10.90 26.10 -11.62
C LYS A 66 -12.05 25.49 -12.42
N ASN A 67 -11.87 24.29 -12.93
CA ASN A 67 -12.83 23.60 -13.77
C ASN A 67 -13.66 22.55 -13.02
N ARG A 68 -13.47 22.37 -11.70
CA ARG A 68 -14.13 21.33 -10.89
C ARG A 68 -15.65 21.29 -11.00
N SER A 69 -16.30 22.44 -11.20
CA SER A 69 -17.76 22.55 -11.38
C SER A 69 -18.27 21.93 -12.69
N ARG A 70 -17.36 21.56 -13.62
CA ARG A 70 -17.68 20.84 -14.86
C ARG A 70 -17.73 19.33 -14.69
N LEU A 71 -17.60 18.82 -13.46
CA LEU A 71 -17.77 17.40 -13.17
C LEU A 71 -19.17 16.96 -13.61
N VAL A 72 -19.19 15.95 -14.47
CA VAL A 72 -20.41 15.35 -15.03
C VAL A 72 -20.23 13.82 -15.04
N HIS A 73 -21.32 13.08 -15.24
CA HIS A 73 -21.28 11.64 -15.39
C HIS A 73 -20.32 11.21 -16.52
N PRO A 74 -19.53 10.12 -16.34
CA PRO A 74 -18.66 9.63 -17.40
C PRO A 74 -19.48 9.19 -18.63
N GLY A 75 -18.93 9.38 -19.82
CA GLY A 75 -19.53 8.89 -21.06
C GLY A 75 -19.36 7.39 -21.27
N LEU A 76 -18.35 6.79 -20.63
CA LEU A 76 -18.01 5.37 -20.72
C LEU A 76 -17.57 4.85 -19.34
N ASP A 77 -17.88 3.60 -19.01
CA ASP A 77 -17.46 2.99 -17.73
C ASP A 77 -15.92 2.90 -17.60
N SER A 78 -15.21 2.78 -18.72
CA SER A 78 -13.75 2.73 -18.78
C SER A 78 -13.07 4.09 -18.73
N GLN A 79 -13.85 5.19 -18.70
CA GLN A 79 -13.31 6.54 -18.69
C GLN A 79 -12.59 6.82 -17.37
N VAL A 80 -11.48 7.55 -17.46
CA VAL A 80 -10.63 7.93 -16.32
C VAL A 80 -10.76 9.42 -16.05
N LEU A 81 -11.21 9.77 -14.85
CA LEU A 81 -11.17 11.14 -14.36
C LEU A 81 -9.76 11.44 -13.86
N VAL A 82 -9.07 12.39 -14.48
CA VAL A 82 -7.74 12.84 -14.06
C VAL A 82 -7.86 14.18 -13.34
N VAL A 83 -7.59 14.18 -12.05
CA VAL A 83 -7.72 15.34 -11.17
C VAL A 83 -6.36 15.95 -10.91
N ASP A 84 -6.17 17.20 -11.34
CA ASP A 84 -5.05 18.02 -10.90
C ASP A 84 -5.33 18.54 -9.49
N ALA A 85 -4.68 17.94 -8.49
CA ALA A 85 -4.92 18.26 -7.09
C ALA A 85 -4.19 19.54 -6.64
N LEU A 86 -3.34 20.15 -7.48
CA LEU A 86 -2.40 21.20 -7.05
C LEU A 86 -3.06 22.38 -6.32
N GLU A 87 -4.21 22.84 -6.81
CA GLU A 87 -4.96 23.98 -6.27
C GLU A 87 -6.13 23.56 -5.37
N PHE A 88 -6.33 22.26 -5.12
CA PHE A 88 -7.35 21.81 -4.17
C PHE A 88 -6.87 22.02 -2.72
N PRO A 89 -7.78 22.36 -1.78
CA PRO A 89 -7.47 22.31 -0.36
C PRO A 89 -7.05 20.90 0.08
N VAL A 90 -6.05 20.84 0.97
CA VAL A 90 -5.54 19.58 1.53
C VAL A 90 -6.56 18.87 2.43
N ASP A 91 -7.48 19.62 3.05
CA ASP A 91 -8.61 19.12 3.83
C ASP A 91 -9.80 20.09 3.81
N GLY A 92 -10.88 19.75 4.51
CA GLY A 92 -12.11 20.54 4.56
C GLY A 92 -13.16 20.17 3.50
N GLY A 93 -14.26 20.95 3.49
CA GLY A 93 -15.46 20.64 2.71
C GLY A 93 -15.29 20.70 1.18
N GLU A 94 -14.30 21.44 0.69
CA GLU A 94 -13.97 21.58 -0.74
C GLU A 94 -12.68 20.83 -1.13
N SER A 95 -12.16 19.97 -0.25
CA SER A 95 -10.90 19.24 -0.49
C SER A 95 -10.96 18.29 -1.68
N ALA A 96 -9.78 17.89 -2.17
CA ALA A 96 -9.66 16.84 -3.18
C ALA A 96 -10.39 15.55 -2.77
N ALA A 97 -10.36 15.18 -1.49
CA ALA A 97 -11.09 14.02 -0.96
C ALA A 97 -12.61 14.13 -1.18
N ARG A 98 -13.20 15.28 -0.86
CA ARG A 98 -14.64 15.52 -1.08
C ARG A 98 -14.98 15.55 -2.57
N PHE A 99 -14.09 16.06 -3.40
CA PHE A 99 -14.25 16.01 -4.85
C PHE A 99 -14.26 14.58 -5.39
N VAL A 100 -13.38 13.69 -4.90
CA VAL A 100 -13.37 12.26 -5.27
C VAL A 100 -14.68 11.57 -4.89
N VAL A 101 -15.23 11.86 -3.71
CA VAL A 101 -16.56 11.34 -3.31
C VAL A 101 -17.63 11.81 -4.27
N GLY A 102 -17.67 13.11 -4.58
CA GLY A 102 -18.63 13.65 -5.55
C GLY A 102 -18.46 13.05 -6.96
N ALA A 103 -17.24 12.78 -7.40
CA ALA A 103 -16.98 12.09 -8.67
C ALA A 103 -17.52 10.67 -8.66
N TYR A 104 -17.30 9.91 -7.59
CA TYR A 104 -17.88 8.58 -7.45
C TYR A 104 -19.41 8.60 -7.47
N ASP A 105 -20.03 9.56 -6.78
CA ASP A 105 -21.49 9.74 -6.77
C ASP A 105 -22.04 10.11 -8.17
N GLN A 106 -21.21 10.74 -9.02
CA GLN A 106 -21.51 11.01 -10.42
C GLN A 106 -21.26 9.81 -11.34
N GLY A 107 -20.86 8.64 -10.81
CA GLY A 107 -20.69 7.41 -11.56
C GLY A 107 -19.26 7.09 -11.99
N TRP A 108 -18.27 7.92 -11.65
CA TRP A 108 -16.87 7.65 -12.01
C TRP A 108 -16.34 6.42 -11.27
N LYS A 109 -15.74 5.50 -12.04
CA LYS A 109 -15.14 4.25 -11.52
C LYS A 109 -13.61 4.20 -11.60
N ASN A 110 -13.00 5.06 -12.40
CA ASN A 110 -11.55 5.17 -12.50
C ASN A 110 -11.17 6.63 -12.24
N ILE A 111 -10.45 6.89 -11.15
CA ILE A 111 -10.07 8.25 -10.74
C ILE A 111 -8.57 8.27 -10.51
N LEU A 112 -7.87 9.19 -11.15
CA LEU A 112 -6.45 9.42 -11.00
C LEU A 112 -6.25 10.83 -10.45
N LEU A 113 -5.49 10.97 -9.37
CA LEU A 113 -5.09 12.25 -8.82
C LEU A 113 -3.59 12.43 -9.00
N TYR A 114 -3.15 13.62 -9.43
CA TYR A 114 -1.73 13.98 -9.50
C TYR A 114 -1.49 15.35 -8.87
N ASN A 115 -0.21 15.71 -8.66
CA ASN A 115 0.19 16.88 -7.87
C ASN A 115 -0.29 16.83 -6.40
N LEU A 116 -0.36 15.63 -5.82
CA LEU A 116 -0.68 15.47 -4.41
C LEU A 116 0.52 15.93 -3.54
N ARG A 117 0.23 16.73 -2.52
CA ARG A 117 1.21 17.29 -1.58
C ARG A 117 0.72 17.19 -0.13
N GLY A 118 0.42 15.96 0.31
CA GLY A 118 -0.14 15.73 1.64
C GLY A 118 -1.64 16.00 1.75
N HIS A 119 -2.39 15.86 0.64
CA HIS A 119 -3.85 15.91 0.68
C HIS A 119 -4.38 14.76 1.54
N ARG A 120 -5.24 15.07 2.49
CA ARG A 120 -5.72 14.15 3.51
C ARG A 120 -7.04 13.50 3.07
N PHE A 121 -7.41 12.39 3.70
CA PHE A 121 -8.73 11.76 3.57
C PHE A 121 -9.09 11.24 2.17
N ILE A 122 -8.14 11.08 1.24
CA ILE A 122 -8.45 10.53 -0.08
C ILE A 122 -9.02 9.11 0.09
N GLY A 123 -10.21 8.86 -0.48
CA GLY A 123 -10.97 7.61 -0.31
C GLY A 123 -11.89 7.57 0.91
N SER A 124 -11.77 8.52 1.85
CA SER A 124 -12.68 8.61 2.98
C SER A 124 -14.05 9.17 2.58
N GLY A 125 -15.11 8.60 3.15
CA GLY A 125 -16.48 9.09 2.93
C GLY A 125 -17.13 8.62 1.63
N LEU A 126 -16.53 7.67 0.90
CA LEU A 126 -17.13 7.01 -0.26
C LEU A 126 -18.34 6.12 0.10
N GLY A 127 -18.48 5.76 1.38
CA GLY A 127 -19.54 4.87 1.85
C GLY A 127 -19.28 3.39 1.53
N PRO A 128 -20.27 2.52 1.80
CA PRO A 128 -20.14 1.08 1.59
C PRO A 128 -20.29 0.68 0.12
N GLY A 129 -19.78 -0.50 -0.24
CA GLY A 129 -20.09 -1.15 -1.52
C GLY A 129 -19.40 -0.51 -2.73
N THR A 130 -18.15 -0.09 -2.58
CA THR A 130 -17.38 0.64 -3.59
C THR A 130 -16.61 -0.27 -4.56
N ASN A 131 -17.07 -1.52 -4.73
CA ASN A 131 -16.45 -2.49 -5.64
C ASN A 131 -16.40 -1.93 -7.08
N GLY A 132 -15.26 -2.15 -7.75
CA GLY A 132 -15.02 -1.65 -9.10
C GLY A 132 -14.62 -0.18 -9.18
N LEU A 133 -14.57 0.56 -8.06
CA LEU A 133 -13.90 1.86 -8.00
C LEU A 133 -12.40 1.66 -7.84
N ARG A 134 -11.63 2.32 -8.70
CA ARG A 134 -10.17 2.36 -8.66
C ARG A 134 -9.69 3.81 -8.54
N ILE A 135 -8.82 4.05 -7.57
CA ILE A 135 -8.24 5.36 -7.29
C ILE A 135 -6.72 5.26 -7.34
N ASP A 136 -6.08 6.00 -8.25
CA ASP A 136 -4.62 6.08 -8.34
C ASP A 136 -4.13 7.47 -7.89
N CYS A 137 -3.26 7.52 -6.89
CA CYS A 137 -2.75 8.75 -6.28
C CYS A 137 -1.27 8.92 -6.64
N TYR A 138 -0.94 9.88 -7.50
CA TYR A 138 0.43 10.22 -7.90
C TYR A 138 0.99 11.34 -7.01
N GLY A 139 1.95 10.97 -6.15
CA GLY A 139 2.57 11.84 -5.15
C GLY A 139 2.26 11.40 -3.72
N ASP A 140 2.87 12.08 -2.75
CA ASP A 140 2.71 11.76 -1.33
C ASP A 140 1.33 12.21 -0.81
N VAL A 141 0.66 11.32 -0.09
CA VAL A 141 -0.70 11.52 0.43
C VAL A 141 -0.65 11.78 1.94
N GLY A 142 -1.54 12.65 2.39
CA GLY A 142 -1.64 13.02 3.80
C GLY A 142 -2.39 11.97 4.63
N ASP A 143 -2.67 12.35 5.87
CA ASP A 143 -3.34 11.47 6.83
C ASP A 143 -4.66 10.88 6.31
N TYR A 144 -5.02 9.71 6.84
CA TYR A 144 -6.32 9.07 6.64
C TYR A 144 -6.65 8.65 5.21
N VAL A 145 -5.68 8.59 4.29
CA VAL A 145 -5.91 7.96 2.98
C VAL A 145 -6.44 6.54 3.16
N ALA A 146 -7.43 6.16 2.36
CA ALA A 146 -8.17 4.91 2.44
C ALA A 146 -8.86 4.63 3.79
N SER A 147 -9.05 5.65 4.66
CA SER A 147 -9.79 5.45 5.90
C SER A 147 -11.25 5.11 5.61
N GLY A 148 -11.73 4.00 6.18
CA GLY A 148 -13.11 3.54 6.10
C GLY A 148 -13.55 2.99 4.74
N ILE A 149 -12.63 2.68 3.82
CA ILE A 149 -13.02 2.09 2.53
C ILE A 149 -13.66 0.72 2.72
N ASP A 150 -14.63 0.42 1.85
CA ASP A 150 -15.41 -0.82 1.81
C ASP A 150 -15.68 -1.20 0.36
N GLY A 151 -14.64 -1.73 -0.30
CA GLY A 151 -14.72 -2.31 -1.65
C GLY A 151 -13.69 -1.81 -2.66
N CYS A 152 -13.36 -0.51 -2.66
CA CYS A 152 -12.52 0.07 -3.70
C CYS A 152 -11.06 -0.42 -3.65
N GLU A 153 -10.37 -0.25 -4.77
CA GLU A 153 -8.92 -0.36 -4.86
C GLU A 153 -8.30 1.03 -4.88
N LEU A 154 -7.31 1.28 -4.01
CA LEU A 154 -6.59 2.54 -3.95
C LEU A 154 -5.07 2.28 -4.02
N THR A 155 -4.40 2.94 -4.95
CA THR A 155 -2.93 2.89 -5.11
C THR A 155 -2.34 4.25 -4.79
N VAL A 156 -1.30 4.28 -3.95
CA VAL A 156 -0.48 5.46 -3.69
C VAL A 156 0.89 5.25 -4.33
N HIS A 157 1.13 5.98 -5.42
CA HIS A 157 2.42 6.09 -6.11
C HIS A 157 3.30 7.11 -5.36
N GLY A 158 3.71 6.75 -4.15
CA GLY A 158 4.40 7.65 -3.21
C GLY A 158 4.31 7.12 -1.78
N ALA A 159 4.68 7.96 -0.81
CA ALA A 159 4.50 7.69 0.61
C ALA A 159 3.12 8.18 1.10
N ALA A 160 2.70 7.71 2.27
CA ALA A 160 1.51 8.18 2.94
C ALA A 160 1.79 8.50 4.43
N GLN A 161 1.14 9.52 4.96
CA GLN A 161 1.33 9.99 6.34
C GLN A 161 0.60 9.09 7.36
N ASP A 162 0.00 9.67 8.40
CA ASP A 162 -0.51 8.92 9.54
C ASP A 162 -1.92 8.36 9.31
N GLN A 163 -2.29 7.32 10.06
CA GLN A 163 -3.65 6.75 10.10
C GLN A 163 -4.18 6.28 8.73
N VAL A 164 -3.27 5.95 7.82
CA VAL A 164 -3.55 5.29 6.54
C VAL A 164 -4.39 4.04 6.79
N ALA A 165 -5.46 3.86 6.02
CA ALA A 165 -6.38 2.73 6.12
C ALA A 165 -6.98 2.52 7.53
N GLN A 166 -7.14 3.60 8.30
CA GLN A 166 -7.91 3.54 9.54
C GLN A 166 -9.30 2.96 9.28
N ILE A 167 -9.77 2.08 10.16
CA ILE A 167 -11.09 1.41 10.11
C ILE A 167 -11.42 0.78 8.73
N LEU A 168 -10.41 0.48 7.90
CA LEU A 168 -10.59 -0.14 6.60
C LEU A 168 -11.37 -1.45 6.76
N LYS A 169 -12.48 -1.59 6.03
CA LYS A 169 -13.38 -2.73 6.20
C LYS A 169 -13.05 -3.86 5.23
N TYR A 170 -12.93 -3.53 3.95
CA TYR A 170 -12.63 -4.45 2.85
C TYR A 170 -12.23 -3.63 1.62
N GLY A 171 -11.53 -4.24 0.66
CA GLY A 171 -10.92 -3.57 -0.50
C GLY A 171 -9.41 -3.82 -0.55
N LYS A 172 -8.72 -3.11 -1.43
CA LYS A 172 -7.26 -3.20 -1.59
C LYS A 172 -6.60 -1.83 -1.47
N LEU A 173 -5.52 -1.76 -0.71
CA LEU A 173 -4.64 -0.58 -0.65
C LEU A 173 -3.21 -0.99 -1.01
N VAL A 174 -2.58 -0.24 -1.92
CA VAL A 174 -1.18 -0.43 -2.30
C VAL A 174 -0.44 0.89 -2.08
N VAL A 175 0.69 0.87 -1.38
CA VAL A 175 1.54 2.04 -1.13
C VAL A 175 2.96 1.75 -1.58
N HIS A 176 3.44 2.52 -2.57
CA HIS A 176 4.79 2.36 -3.15
C HIS A 176 5.91 3.04 -2.34
N GLY A 177 5.57 3.72 -1.25
CA GLY A 177 6.51 4.34 -0.31
C GLY A 177 6.32 3.85 1.13
N ASP A 178 6.70 4.69 2.08
CA ASP A 178 6.51 4.45 3.52
C ASP A 178 5.09 4.85 3.97
N VAL A 179 4.65 4.31 5.11
CA VAL A 179 3.41 4.71 5.82
C VAL A 179 3.71 5.21 7.24
N GLY A 180 2.97 6.22 7.67
CA GLY A 180 3.13 6.88 8.98
C GLY A 180 2.56 6.10 10.17
N GLN A 181 2.38 6.82 11.28
CA GLN A 181 1.95 6.31 12.57
C GLN A 181 0.51 5.78 12.52
N ALA A 182 0.23 4.74 13.32
CA ALA A 182 -1.10 4.16 13.47
C ALA A 182 -1.74 3.71 12.13
N PHE A 183 -0.90 3.27 11.19
CA PHE A 183 -1.33 2.58 9.96
C PHE A 183 -2.30 1.44 10.28
N MET A 184 -3.43 1.37 9.59
CA MET A 184 -4.53 0.42 9.80
C MET A 184 -5.14 0.41 11.21
N TYR A 185 -5.11 1.55 11.91
CA TYR A 185 -5.78 1.67 13.21
C TYR A 185 -7.24 1.20 13.15
N ALA A 186 -7.58 0.25 14.01
CA ALA A 186 -8.93 -0.30 14.15
C ALA A 186 -9.54 -0.90 12.86
N ALA A 187 -8.71 -1.25 11.88
CA ALA A 187 -9.15 -1.89 10.65
C ALA A 187 -9.92 -3.19 10.91
N LYS A 188 -10.86 -3.53 10.03
CA LYS A 188 -11.73 -4.72 10.12
C LYS A 188 -11.35 -5.80 9.10
N GLY A 189 -10.62 -5.44 8.05
CA GLY A 189 -10.30 -6.32 6.95
C GLY A 189 -9.44 -5.66 5.88
N GLY A 190 -9.52 -6.21 4.65
CA GLY A 190 -8.84 -5.72 3.46
C GLY A 190 -7.47 -6.31 3.22
N GLU A 191 -7.00 -6.14 1.99
CA GLU A 191 -5.66 -6.52 1.54
C GLU A 191 -4.81 -5.27 1.39
N VAL A 192 -3.69 -5.19 2.11
CA VAL A 192 -2.85 -4.01 2.10
C VAL A 192 -1.38 -4.35 1.89
N TYR A 193 -0.75 -3.65 0.96
CA TYR A 193 0.62 -3.89 0.53
C TYR A 193 1.43 -2.59 0.63
N VAL A 194 2.57 -2.64 1.32
CA VAL A 194 3.46 -1.49 1.52
C VAL A 194 4.87 -1.87 1.04
N LEU A 195 5.41 -1.11 0.10
CA LEU A 195 6.78 -1.31 -0.39
C LEU A 195 7.82 -0.84 0.64
N GLY A 196 7.55 0.27 1.31
CA GLY A 196 8.44 0.85 2.31
C GLY A 196 8.22 0.31 3.72
N ASN A 197 8.53 1.17 4.68
CA ASN A 197 8.42 0.94 6.11
C ASN A 197 7.08 1.44 6.64
N ALA A 198 6.66 0.90 7.76
CA ALA A 198 5.62 1.46 8.61
C ALA A 198 6.25 2.11 9.86
N ALA A 199 5.68 3.23 10.31
CA ALA A 199 6.13 3.86 11.55
C ALA A 199 5.61 3.10 12.79
N GLY A 200 5.31 3.81 13.88
CA GLY A 200 4.84 3.22 15.15
C GLY A 200 3.37 2.82 15.14
N ARG A 201 3.06 1.80 15.94
CA ARG A 201 1.74 1.22 16.17
C ARG A 201 0.98 0.75 14.91
N PRO A 202 1.60 0.11 13.92
CA PRO A 202 0.84 -0.46 12.80
C PRO A 202 -0.16 -1.51 13.29
N LEU A 203 -1.35 -1.54 12.71
CA LEU A 203 -2.46 -2.45 13.02
C LEU A 203 -2.97 -2.39 14.47
N ILE A 204 -2.73 -1.30 15.20
CA ILE A 204 -3.28 -1.17 16.54
C ILE A 204 -4.81 -1.30 16.53
N ASN A 205 -5.35 -2.10 17.44
CA ASN A 205 -6.78 -2.40 17.59
C ASN A 205 -7.44 -3.00 16.33
N ALA A 206 -6.67 -3.48 15.36
CA ALA A 206 -7.24 -4.11 14.18
C ALA A 206 -7.88 -5.46 14.56
N VAL A 207 -9.00 -5.76 13.92
CA VAL A 207 -9.85 -6.93 14.20
C VAL A 207 -10.30 -7.58 12.88
N GLY A 208 -10.90 -8.75 12.98
CA GLY A 208 -11.50 -9.39 11.80
C GLY A 208 -10.43 -9.97 10.86
N ARG A 209 -10.37 -9.50 9.62
CA ARG A 209 -9.65 -10.18 8.52
C ARG A 209 -8.60 -9.35 7.76
N PRO A 210 -7.80 -8.47 8.39
CA PRO A 210 -6.76 -7.73 7.68
C PRO A 210 -5.68 -8.70 7.15
N ARG A 211 -5.25 -8.50 5.90
CA ARG A 211 -4.20 -9.27 5.23
C ARG A 211 -3.14 -8.29 4.74
N VAL A 212 -2.03 -8.20 5.46
CA VAL A 212 -1.07 -7.09 5.27
C VAL A 212 0.31 -7.61 4.94
N VAL A 213 0.98 -6.99 3.96
CA VAL A 213 2.40 -7.22 3.65
C VAL A 213 3.15 -5.90 3.72
N ILE A 214 4.17 -5.83 4.57
CA ILE A 214 5.09 -4.70 4.71
C ILE A 214 6.47 -5.19 4.28
N ASN A 215 6.98 -4.66 3.17
CA ASN A 215 8.29 -5.10 2.65
C ASN A 215 9.46 -4.54 3.44
N GLY A 216 9.32 -3.32 3.96
CA GLY A 216 10.28 -2.70 4.87
C GLY A 216 10.16 -3.22 6.30
N THR A 217 10.41 -2.33 7.25
CA THR A 217 10.29 -2.58 8.69
C THR A 217 9.04 -1.94 9.29
N CYS A 218 8.76 -2.24 10.56
CA CYS A 218 7.89 -1.45 11.42
C CYS A 218 8.68 -0.93 12.65
N LEU A 219 8.18 0.13 13.29
CA LEU A 219 8.66 0.56 14.62
C LEU A 219 7.87 -0.18 15.72
N ASP A 220 7.82 0.40 16.93
CA ASP A 220 7.21 -0.21 18.11
C ASP A 220 5.71 -0.51 17.95
N TYR A 221 5.22 -1.49 18.72
CA TYR A 221 3.80 -1.82 18.91
C TYR A 221 3.09 -2.31 17.64
N LEU A 222 3.79 -3.02 16.76
CA LEU A 222 3.14 -3.74 15.67
C LEU A 222 2.07 -4.70 16.23
N ALA A 223 0.85 -4.55 15.73
CA ALA A 223 -0.30 -5.37 16.08
C ALA A 223 -0.60 -5.35 17.60
N GLU A 224 -0.46 -4.18 18.23
CA GLU A 224 -0.98 -3.93 19.58
C GLU A 224 -2.51 -4.12 19.61
N SER A 225 -3.00 -4.91 20.55
CA SER A 225 -4.43 -5.24 20.71
C SER A 225 -5.05 -5.82 19.44
N PHE A 226 -4.30 -6.66 18.73
CA PHE A 226 -4.77 -7.34 17.53
C PHE A 226 -5.76 -8.46 17.89
N MET A 227 -6.99 -8.32 17.43
CA MET A 227 -8.09 -9.24 17.74
C MET A 227 -8.63 -9.83 16.43
N ALA A 228 -7.72 -10.31 15.60
CA ALA A 228 -8.04 -10.73 14.24
C ALA A 228 -8.43 -12.22 14.13
N GLY A 229 -8.74 -12.91 15.24
CA GLY A 229 -9.18 -14.31 15.21
C GLY A 229 -8.16 -15.29 14.63
N ASP A 230 -8.56 -16.51 14.28
CA ASP A 230 -7.65 -17.51 13.71
C ASP A 230 -7.36 -17.24 12.22
N PRO A 231 -6.10 -16.98 11.80
CA PRO A 231 -5.74 -16.75 10.41
C PRO A 231 -6.22 -17.83 9.42
N TYR A 232 -6.28 -19.11 9.85
CA TYR A 232 -6.72 -20.23 9.01
C TYR A 232 -8.25 -20.37 8.92
N SER A 233 -8.98 -19.66 9.78
CA SER A 233 -10.45 -19.62 9.81
C SER A 233 -10.98 -18.26 9.35
N GLY A 234 -10.22 -17.57 8.50
CA GLY A 234 -10.58 -16.27 7.92
C GLY A 234 -10.21 -15.05 8.76
N GLY A 235 -9.45 -15.26 9.85
CA GLY A 235 -8.86 -14.20 10.65
C GLY A 235 -7.69 -13.48 9.97
N GLY A 236 -7.16 -12.42 10.57
CA GLY A 236 -6.14 -11.56 9.97
C GLY A 236 -4.69 -11.92 10.34
N PHE A 237 -3.76 -11.44 9.51
CA PHE A 237 -2.32 -11.52 9.77
C PHE A 237 -1.59 -10.34 9.14
N VAL A 238 -0.33 -10.16 9.54
CA VAL A 238 0.62 -9.24 8.92
C VAL A 238 1.93 -9.96 8.61
N VAL A 239 2.50 -9.68 7.44
CA VAL A 239 3.84 -10.12 7.02
C VAL A 239 4.79 -8.93 7.06
N VAL A 240 5.99 -9.11 7.62
CA VAL A 240 7.06 -8.10 7.63
C VAL A 240 8.33 -8.69 7.05
N ASN A 241 8.81 -8.16 5.93
CA ASN A 241 9.98 -8.71 5.22
C ASN A 241 11.30 -8.09 5.67
N GLY A 242 11.33 -6.87 6.22
CA GLY A 242 12.57 -6.26 6.73
C GLY A 242 13.60 -5.93 5.63
N LEU A 243 13.14 -5.66 4.41
CA LEU A 243 13.98 -5.41 3.24
C LEU A 243 14.06 -3.93 2.89
N LYS A 244 15.07 -3.56 2.09
CA LYS A 244 15.16 -2.25 1.44
C LYS A 244 15.63 -2.43 0.00
N PRO A 245 15.23 -1.52 -0.91
CA PRO A 245 15.74 -1.53 -2.27
C PRO A 245 17.26 -1.30 -2.30
N TYR A 246 17.94 -2.03 -3.18
CA TYR A 246 19.34 -1.82 -3.53
C TYR A 246 19.48 -1.14 -4.90
N PHE A 247 20.68 -0.70 -5.25
CA PHE A 247 20.89 0.14 -6.44
C PHE A 247 20.75 -0.60 -7.77
N ASP A 248 20.91 -1.93 -7.74
CA ASP A 248 20.89 -2.85 -8.88
C ASP A 248 19.49 -3.44 -9.15
N GLY A 249 18.45 -2.92 -8.48
CA GLY A 249 17.08 -3.40 -8.66
C GLY A 249 16.68 -4.56 -7.74
N THR A 250 17.62 -5.11 -6.97
CA THR A 250 17.34 -6.17 -5.99
C THR A 250 16.89 -5.60 -4.64
N PHE A 251 16.43 -6.48 -3.75
CA PHE A 251 16.18 -6.14 -2.36
C PHE A 251 17.20 -6.79 -1.44
N THR A 252 17.61 -6.05 -0.41
CA THR A 252 18.56 -6.54 0.60
C THR A 252 17.98 -6.33 1.99
N GLU A 253 18.43 -7.14 2.94
CA GLU A 253 18.03 -7.00 4.33
C GLU A 253 18.45 -5.63 4.89
N GLN A 254 17.58 -5.01 5.67
CA GLN A 254 17.95 -3.81 6.41
C GLN A 254 18.98 -4.14 7.49
N GLU A 255 19.79 -3.16 7.88
CA GLU A 255 20.76 -3.32 8.97
C GLU A 255 20.05 -3.65 10.29
N HIS A 256 18.93 -2.95 10.54
CA HIS A 256 18.03 -3.17 11.66
C HIS A 256 16.62 -3.48 11.12
N PRO A 257 16.34 -4.72 10.68
CA PRO A 257 15.11 -5.07 9.98
C PRO A 257 13.88 -5.12 10.90
N TYR A 258 14.09 -5.23 12.22
CA TYR A 258 13.04 -5.31 13.25
C TYR A 258 13.41 -4.49 14.49
N PRO A 259 13.46 -3.15 14.40
CA PRO A 259 13.87 -2.29 15.50
C PRO A 259 12.76 -2.09 16.56
N GLY A 260 11.51 -2.40 16.24
CA GLY A 260 10.37 -2.19 17.14
C GLY A 260 10.32 -3.18 18.31
N GLY A 261 9.92 -2.69 19.48
CA GLY A 261 9.56 -3.48 20.66
C GLY A 261 8.05 -3.58 20.89
N ASN A 262 7.65 -4.28 21.95
CA ASN A 262 6.25 -4.52 22.33
C ASN A 262 5.38 -5.08 21.19
N LEU A 263 5.97 -5.90 20.33
CA LEU A 263 5.28 -6.56 19.24
C LEU A 263 4.16 -7.43 19.82
N PHE A 264 2.98 -7.34 19.21
CA PHE A 264 1.83 -8.17 19.54
C PHE A 264 1.26 -7.98 20.96
N SER A 265 1.57 -6.85 21.62
CA SER A 265 1.06 -6.48 22.95
C SER A 265 -0.45 -6.59 23.03
N LEU A 266 -0.98 -7.35 24.00
CA LEU A 266 -2.43 -7.51 24.25
C LEU A 266 -3.21 -8.14 23.08
N ALA A 267 -2.53 -8.75 22.10
CA ALA A 267 -3.20 -9.46 21.03
C ALA A 267 -3.91 -10.71 21.55
N SER A 268 -5.12 -10.97 21.04
CA SER A 268 -5.93 -12.16 21.37
C SER A 268 -6.26 -13.02 20.16
N GLY A 269 -5.83 -12.58 18.96
CA GLY A 269 -5.97 -13.34 17.72
C GLY A 269 -5.11 -12.76 16.60
N GLY A 270 -4.98 -13.52 15.53
CA GLY A 270 -4.16 -13.24 14.37
C GLY A 270 -2.76 -13.81 14.49
N ALA A 271 -1.90 -13.47 13.53
CA ALA A 271 -0.49 -13.81 13.54
C ALA A 271 0.37 -12.73 12.87
N ILE A 272 1.65 -12.68 13.25
CA ILE A 272 2.68 -11.96 12.50
C ILE A 272 3.59 -13.01 11.86
N PHE A 273 3.90 -12.87 10.57
CA PHE A 273 4.93 -13.64 9.89
C PHE A 273 6.11 -12.72 9.58
N ILE A 274 7.29 -13.03 10.11
CA ILE A 274 8.47 -12.18 9.99
C ILE A 274 9.55 -12.93 9.20
N ARG A 275 10.09 -12.32 8.14
CA ARG A 275 11.19 -12.86 7.32
C ARG A 275 12.56 -12.73 8.03
N ASP A 276 12.74 -13.46 9.13
CA ASP A 276 13.92 -13.35 9.98
C ASP A 276 14.85 -14.58 9.94
N PRO A 277 15.61 -14.77 8.84
CA PRO A 277 16.49 -15.92 8.67
C PRO A 277 17.68 -15.93 9.65
N HIS A 278 18.06 -14.76 10.17
CA HIS A 278 19.18 -14.60 11.10
C HIS A 278 18.75 -14.57 12.57
N ARG A 279 17.46 -14.82 12.85
CA ARG A 279 16.89 -14.87 14.20
C ARG A 279 17.13 -13.60 15.03
N LYS A 280 17.03 -12.43 14.39
CA LYS A 280 17.22 -11.11 15.01
C LYS A 280 16.10 -10.72 15.97
N VAL A 281 14.86 -11.18 15.76
CA VAL A 281 13.74 -10.94 16.70
C VAL A 281 13.91 -11.78 17.97
N THR A 282 13.90 -11.15 19.12
CA THR A 282 14.02 -11.83 20.42
C THR A 282 12.71 -11.81 21.20
N GLY A 283 12.61 -12.66 22.23
CA GLY A 283 11.46 -12.68 23.13
C GLY A 283 11.22 -11.35 23.86
N ASP A 284 12.28 -10.58 24.12
CA ASP A 284 12.20 -9.27 24.81
C ASP A 284 11.46 -8.21 23.99
N GLN A 285 11.35 -8.40 22.67
CA GLN A 285 10.57 -7.53 21.80
C GLN A 285 9.08 -7.90 21.82
N LEU A 286 8.71 -9.08 22.34
CA LEU A 286 7.34 -9.54 22.39
C LEU A 286 6.67 -9.13 23.69
N ASN A 287 5.38 -8.83 23.61
CA ASN A 287 4.55 -8.59 24.78
C ASN A 287 3.24 -9.35 24.56
N GLY A 288 2.98 -10.46 25.27
CA GLY A 288 1.77 -11.27 25.04
C GLY A 288 1.76 -12.18 23.80
N GLY A 289 2.87 -12.26 23.06
CA GLY A 289 3.08 -13.21 21.96
C GLY A 289 4.24 -14.16 22.22
N ARG A 290 4.33 -15.24 21.43
CA ARG A 290 5.46 -16.17 21.40
C ARG A 290 5.96 -16.39 19.98
N LEU A 291 7.27 -16.63 19.85
CA LEU A 291 7.86 -17.10 18.59
C LEU A 291 7.56 -18.58 18.37
N ALA A 292 7.16 -18.93 17.15
CA ALA A 292 6.94 -20.29 16.69
C ALA A 292 7.58 -20.48 15.30
N ASP A 293 7.91 -21.72 14.98
CA ASP A 293 8.38 -22.08 13.64
C ASP A 293 7.23 -22.02 12.64
N VAL A 294 7.54 -21.62 11.40
CA VAL A 294 6.57 -21.61 10.30
C VAL A 294 6.33 -23.02 9.80
N THR A 295 5.06 -23.39 9.68
CA THR A 295 4.63 -24.68 9.13
C THR A 295 4.34 -24.57 7.63
N LEU A 296 4.16 -25.71 6.95
CA LEU A 296 3.68 -25.70 5.57
C LEU A 296 2.33 -24.99 5.42
N LYS A 297 1.42 -25.17 6.38
CA LYS A 297 0.10 -24.52 6.39
C LYS A 297 0.20 -23.00 6.52
N ASP A 298 1.17 -22.51 7.30
CA ASP A 298 1.49 -21.08 7.39
C ASP A 298 1.99 -20.53 6.05
N TRP A 299 2.88 -21.27 5.39
CA TRP A 299 3.41 -20.87 4.10
C TRP A 299 2.32 -20.82 3.03
N GLU A 300 1.49 -21.87 2.92
CA GLU A 300 0.33 -21.92 2.02
C GLU A 300 -0.65 -20.76 2.26
N LEU A 301 -0.78 -20.31 3.52
CA LEU A 301 -1.63 -19.17 3.88
C LEU A 301 -1.08 -17.84 3.35
N ILE A 302 0.23 -17.58 3.47
CA ILE A 302 0.81 -16.27 3.13
C ILE A 302 1.33 -16.19 1.69
N LEU A 303 1.63 -17.32 1.04
CA LEU A 303 2.21 -17.36 -0.30
C LEU A 303 1.40 -16.58 -1.34
N PRO A 304 0.05 -16.69 -1.43
CA PRO A 304 -0.72 -15.91 -2.41
C PRO A 304 -0.57 -14.39 -2.25
N TYR A 305 -0.38 -13.91 -1.02
CA TYR A 305 -0.18 -12.50 -0.71
C TYR A 305 1.26 -12.07 -1.05
N LEU A 306 2.24 -12.95 -0.87
CA LEU A 306 3.62 -12.71 -1.30
C LEU A 306 3.74 -12.71 -2.84
N GLU A 307 2.97 -13.54 -3.55
CA GLU A 307 2.91 -13.53 -5.01
C GLU A 307 2.22 -12.27 -5.56
N GLU A 308 1.17 -11.79 -4.90
CA GLU A 308 0.56 -10.50 -5.24
C GLU A 308 1.55 -9.35 -4.96
N ASN A 309 2.27 -9.41 -3.84
CA ASN A 309 3.33 -8.46 -3.51
C ASN A 309 4.45 -8.45 -4.57
N GLU A 310 4.85 -9.60 -5.10
CA GLU A 310 5.79 -9.71 -6.22
C GLU A 310 5.23 -9.05 -7.49
N LYS A 311 3.95 -9.25 -7.82
CA LYS A 311 3.31 -8.58 -8.96
C LYS A 311 3.22 -7.06 -8.78
N LEU A 312 2.98 -6.58 -7.57
CA LEU A 312 2.86 -5.15 -7.30
C LEU A 312 4.22 -4.46 -7.34
N PHE A 313 5.21 -4.99 -6.63
CA PHE A 313 6.46 -4.29 -6.36
C PHE A 313 7.70 -4.89 -7.03
N GLY A 314 7.62 -6.12 -7.53
CA GLY A 314 8.76 -6.85 -8.06
C GLY A 314 9.67 -7.46 -6.98
N VAL A 315 9.22 -7.55 -5.73
CA VAL A 315 9.92 -8.27 -4.66
C VAL A 315 9.70 -9.77 -4.87
N SER A 316 10.67 -10.46 -5.45
CA SER A 316 10.54 -11.86 -5.83
C SER A 316 10.45 -12.77 -4.61
N VAL A 317 9.43 -13.64 -4.60
CA VAL A 317 9.31 -14.65 -3.54
C VAL A 317 10.54 -15.55 -3.50
N ARG A 318 11.04 -15.94 -4.68
CA ARG A 318 12.19 -16.82 -4.78
C ARG A 318 13.48 -16.07 -4.53
N GLU A 319 13.74 -15.01 -5.29
CA GLU A 319 15.07 -14.41 -5.38
C GLU A 319 15.34 -13.38 -4.26
N ASP A 320 14.32 -12.62 -3.83
CA ASP A 320 14.48 -11.60 -2.79
C ASP A 320 14.10 -12.12 -1.39
N LEU A 321 13.06 -12.95 -1.29
CA LEU A 321 12.58 -13.43 0.01
C LEU A 321 13.33 -14.70 0.48
N LEU A 322 13.40 -15.74 -0.36
CA LEU A 322 13.88 -17.08 0.06
C LEU A 322 15.37 -17.34 -0.17
N ILE A 323 16.06 -16.54 -0.99
CA ILE A 323 17.52 -16.59 -1.06
C ILE A 323 18.10 -15.77 0.09
N VAL A 324 18.92 -16.41 0.91
CA VAL A 324 19.64 -15.82 2.04
C VAL A 324 21.09 -16.31 1.97
N ASP A 325 22.05 -15.39 2.06
CA ASP A 325 23.49 -15.68 1.92
C ASP A 325 23.78 -16.55 0.68
N ASP A 326 23.23 -16.15 -0.47
CA ASP A 326 23.33 -16.80 -1.78
C ASP A 326 22.80 -18.26 -1.84
N LYS A 327 21.97 -18.66 -0.87
CA LYS A 327 21.36 -19.99 -0.82
C LYS A 327 19.85 -19.89 -0.80
N LEU A 328 19.21 -20.67 -1.66
CA LEU A 328 17.77 -20.90 -1.56
C LEU A 328 17.49 -21.73 -0.30
N LEU A 329 16.69 -21.17 0.61
CA LEU A 329 16.30 -21.82 1.84
C LEU A 329 14.82 -22.23 1.81
N ASP A 330 14.47 -23.19 2.66
CA ASP A 330 13.06 -23.53 2.90
C ASP A 330 12.37 -22.37 3.64
N PRO A 331 11.08 -22.07 3.35
CA PRO A 331 10.35 -21.02 4.05
C PRO A 331 10.40 -21.10 5.58
N SER A 332 10.45 -22.31 6.16
CA SER A 332 10.56 -22.52 7.61
C SER A 332 11.91 -22.07 8.20
N GLN A 333 12.94 -21.91 7.36
CA GLN A 333 14.25 -21.40 7.75
C GLN A 333 14.34 -19.87 7.61
N VAL A 334 13.46 -19.27 6.79
CA VAL A 334 13.47 -17.85 6.46
C VAL A 334 12.45 -17.08 7.29
N TYR A 335 11.26 -17.65 7.48
CA TYR A 335 10.17 -16.99 8.20
C TYR A 335 9.98 -17.59 9.59
N ARG A 336 9.61 -16.72 10.52
CA ARG A 336 9.16 -17.08 11.86
C ARG A 336 7.77 -16.52 12.11
N LYS A 337 6.99 -17.23 12.91
CA LYS A 337 5.64 -16.84 13.29
C LYS A 337 5.65 -16.24 14.69
N ILE A 338 4.90 -15.16 14.89
CA ILE A 338 4.51 -14.70 16.22
C ILE A 338 3.01 -14.95 16.36
N GLU A 339 2.63 -15.66 17.40
CA GLU A 339 1.25 -16.00 17.73
C GLU A 339 0.93 -15.61 19.18
N PRO A 340 -0.36 -15.38 19.51
CA PRO A 340 -0.72 -14.93 20.84
C PRO A 340 -0.52 -16.08 21.83
N ILE A 341 -0.06 -15.75 23.04
CA ILE A 341 -0.04 -16.72 24.14
C ILE A 341 -1.49 -16.92 24.59
N SER A 342 -1.94 -18.18 24.69
CA SER A 342 -3.31 -18.42 25.13
C SER A 342 -3.47 -17.97 26.59
N LEU A 343 -4.62 -17.42 26.95
CA LEU A 343 -4.92 -17.01 28.33
C LEU A 343 -4.79 -18.16 29.35
N GLN A 344 -4.84 -19.42 28.92
CA GLN A 344 -4.65 -20.60 29.77
C GLN A 344 -3.17 -20.89 30.07
N GLU A 345 -2.24 -20.34 29.30
CA GLU A 345 -0.79 -20.50 29.49
C GLU A 345 -0.19 -19.40 30.39
N LEU A 346 -1.00 -18.42 30.82
CA LEU A 346 -0.61 -17.31 31.70
C LEU A 346 -0.94 -17.55 33.19
N THR A 347 -1.45 -18.73 33.55
CA THR A 347 -1.76 -19.18 34.92
C THR A 347 -0.80 -20.26 35.39
#